data_AF-A0A1X1KZP3-F1
#
_entry.id   AF-A0A1X1KZP3-F1
#
_cell.length_a   1.000
_cell.length_b   1.000
_cell.length_c   1.000
_cell.angle_alpha   90.00
_cell.angle_beta   90.00
_cell.angle_gamma   90.00
#
_symmetry.space_group_name_H-M   'P 1'
#
loop_
_entity.id
_entity.type
_entity.pdbx_description
1 polymer ?
#
loop_
_entity_poly.entity_id
_entity_poly.type
_entity_poly.pdbx_seq_one_letter_code
_entity_poly.pdbx_strand_id
1 'polypeptide(L)'
;KKEVEERKKRGRYPSFAEISKLIKHLSKGENQEKSVLEILFENYAKKYGAENFTMRNWADFQNYKDKTLDSVIAVTTAKFALFNIQSVMDLTKRDTLDMKTWGQEKSMVYLVIPDNDSTFRFLSALFFSTAFQTLTRQADIDFKGQLPLHVRVYLDEFANI
;
A
#
# COMPACT_ATOMS: atom_id res chain seq x y z
N LYS A 1 4.57 -16.14 -5.52
CA LYS A 1 4.21 -16.61 -4.16
C LYS A 1 5.45 -17.02 -3.36
N LYS A 2 6.25 -18.02 -3.80
CA LYS A 2 7.51 -18.43 -3.13
C LYS A 2 8.49 -17.28 -2.81
N GLU A 3 8.75 -16.39 -3.77
CA GLU A 3 9.66 -15.24 -3.55
C GLU A 3 9.14 -14.23 -2.51
N VAL A 4 7.83 -14.03 -2.43
CA VAL A 4 7.22 -13.15 -1.42
C VAL A 4 7.34 -13.78 -0.04
N GLU A 5 7.14 -15.09 0.07
CA GLU A 5 7.39 -15.84 1.31
C GLU A 5 8.86 -15.81 1.74
N GLU A 6 9.81 -15.97 0.80
CA GLU A 6 11.24 -15.89 1.12
C GLU A 6 11.66 -14.48 1.58
N ARG A 7 11.12 -13.42 0.96
CA ARG A 7 11.34 -12.04 1.40
C ARG A 7 10.81 -11.81 2.81
N LYS A 8 9.62 -12.34 3.11
CA LYS A 8 9.05 -12.32 4.48
C LYS A 8 9.93 -13.10 5.46
N LYS A 9 10.47 -14.26 5.08
CA LYS A 9 11.41 -15.05 5.92
C LYS A 9 12.71 -14.29 6.22
N ARG A 10 13.15 -13.41 5.31
CA ARG A 10 14.31 -12.51 5.51
C ARG A 10 13.96 -11.22 6.25
N GLY A 11 12.73 -11.10 6.78
CA GLY A 11 12.27 -9.91 7.51
C GLY A 11 11.98 -8.69 6.66
N ARG A 12 11.95 -8.81 5.32
CA ARG A 12 11.73 -7.68 4.41
C ARG A 12 10.27 -7.64 3.96
N TYR A 13 9.56 -6.60 4.39
CA TYR A 13 8.16 -6.36 4.06
C TYR A 13 8.05 -5.11 3.17
N PRO A 14 7.32 -5.20 2.04
CA PRO A 14 6.97 -4.00 1.30
C PRO A 14 6.15 -3.06 2.19
N SER A 15 6.44 -1.76 2.13
CA SER A 15 5.73 -0.75 2.92
C SER A 15 5.42 0.48 2.05
N PHE A 16 4.44 1.28 2.45
CA PHE A 16 4.09 2.51 1.74
C PHE A 16 5.26 3.49 1.63
N ALA A 17 6.18 3.48 2.60
CA ALA A 17 7.41 4.27 2.56
C ALA A 17 8.33 3.91 1.37
N GLU A 18 8.26 2.68 0.87
CA GLU A 18 9.04 2.28 -0.32
C GLU A 18 8.52 2.94 -1.59
N ILE A 19 7.24 3.34 -1.66
CA ILE A 19 6.68 4.05 -2.81
C ILE A 19 7.38 5.40 -2.97
N SER A 20 7.54 6.16 -1.89
CA SER A 20 8.30 7.41 -1.88
C SER A 20 9.76 7.22 -2.32
N LYS A 21 10.38 6.07 -1.99
CA LYS A 21 11.73 5.74 -2.45
C LYS A 21 11.75 5.47 -3.95
N LEU A 22 10.77 4.72 -4.48
CA LEU A 22 10.67 4.46 -5.92
C LEU A 22 10.50 5.76 -6.71
N ILE A 23 9.69 6.70 -6.22
CA ILE A 23 9.50 8.02 -6.85
C ILE A 23 10.84 8.78 -6.91
N LYS A 24 11.60 8.79 -5.81
CA LYS A 24 12.94 9.41 -5.78
C LYS A 24 13.92 8.75 -6.75
N HIS A 25 13.74 7.47 -7.05
CA HIS A 25 14.57 6.73 -7.98
C HIS A 25 14.19 6.91 -9.46
N LEU A 26 13.17 7.73 -9.77
CA LEU A 26 12.87 8.16 -11.14
C LEU A 26 13.85 9.21 -11.66
N SER A 27 14.41 10.06 -10.79
CA SER A 27 15.36 11.08 -11.21
C SER A 27 16.68 10.44 -11.68
N LYS A 28 17.22 10.94 -12.80
CA LYS A 28 18.54 10.55 -13.31
C LYS A 28 19.62 11.37 -12.63
N GLY A 29 20.71 10.73 -12.20
CA GLY A 29 21.90 11.44 -11.74
C GLY A 29 22.63 12.14 -12.89
N GLU A 30 23.52 13.08 -12.58
CA GLU A 30 24.40 13.68 -13.59
C GLU A 30 25.17 12.58 -14.32
N ASN A 31 25.15 12.61 -15.66
CA ASN A 31 25.77 11.63 -16.56
C ASN A 31 25.18 10.20 -16.52
N GLN A 32 23.97 10.01 -16.00
CA GLN A 32 23.27 8.72 -16.09
C GLN A 32 22.27 8.70 -17.25
N GLU A 33 22.41 7.75 -18.16
CA GLU A 33 21.41 7.52 -19.24
C GLU A 33 20.07 7.02 -18.69
N LYS A 34 20.11 6.24 -17.60
CA LYS A 34 18.96 5.60 -16.97
C LYS A 34 18.96 5.83 -15.47
N SER A 35 17.78 6.09 -14.93
CA SER A 35 17.48 6.14 -13.51
C SER A 35 17.56 4.75 -12.88
N VAL A 36 17.66 4.73 -11.54
CA VAL A 36 17.63 3.49 -10.77
C VAL A 36 16.32 2.73 -11.02
N LEU A 37 15.19 3.44 -11.14
CA LEU A 37 13.91 2.79 -11.37
C LEU A 37 13.82 2.16 -12.77
N GLU A 38 14.33 2.82 -13.81
CA GLU A 38 14.43 2.23 -15.16
C GLU A 38 15.22 0.91 -15.14
N ILE A 39 16.36 0.88 -14.45
CA ILE A 39 17.17 -0.34 -14.30
C ILE A 39 16.39 -1.45 -13.56
N LEU A 40 15.61 -1.10 -12.54
CA LEU A 40 14.77 -2.06 -11.81
C LEU A 40 13.70 -2.67 -12.72
N PHE A 41 13.05 -1.89 -13.59
CA PHE A 41 12.08 -2.40 -14.56
C PHE A 41 12.73 -3.24 -15.66
N GLU A 42 13.94 -2.91 -16.11
CA GLU A 42 14.69 -3.77 -17.04
C GLU A 42 15.02 -5.14 -16.44
N ASN A 43 15.48 -5.14 -15.19
CA ASN A 43 15.76 -6.38 -14.47
C ASN A 43 14.48 -7.19 -14.23
N TYR A 44 13.37 -6.51 -13.93
CA TYR A 44 12.06 -7.15 -13.84
C TYR A 44 11.66 -7.80 -15.17
N ALA A 45 11.81 -7.11 -16.29
CA ALA A 45 11.50 -7.64 -17.62
C ALA A 45 12.38 -8.84 -17.98
N LYS A 46 13.69 -8.80 -17.68
CA LYS A 46 14.59 -9.94 -17.86
C LYS A 46 14.16 -11.18 -17.07
N LYS A 47 13.63 -10.97 -15.86
CA LYS A 47 13.25 -12.06 -14.95
C LYS A 47 11.85 -12.62 -15.20
N TYR A 48 10.89 -11.78 -15.54
CA TYR A 48 9.46 -12.15 -15.61
C TYR A 48 8.84 -11.94 -17.00
N GLY A 49 9.64 -11.57 -18.01
CA GLY A 49 9.20 -11.24 -19.35
C GLY A 49 8.72 -9.79 -19.50
N ALA A 50 8.65 -9.32 -20.75
CA ALA A 50 8.16 -7.98 -21.10
C ALA A 50 6.64 -7.94 -21.33
N GLU A 51 6.01 -9.09 -21.63
CA GLU A 51 4.58 -9.18 -21.96
C GLU A 51 3.71 -9.42 -20.72
N ASN A 52 3.68 -8.45 -19.81
CA ASN A 52 2.85 -8.50 -18.61
C ASN A 52 2.27 -7.13 -18.24
N PHE A 53 1.28 -7.15 -17.33
CA PHE A 53 0.57 -5.94 -16.88
C PHE A 53 1.53 -4.85 -16.36
N THR A 54 2.54 -5.24 -15.57
CA THR A 54 3.53 -4.32 -15.00
C THR A 54 4.30 -3.58 -16.09
N MET A 55 4.83 -4.31 -17.07
CA MET A 55 5.65 -3.73 -18.14
C MET A 55 4.82 -2.92 -19.15
N ARG A 56 3.55 -3.26 -19.38
CA ARG A 56 2.64 -2.43 -20.19
C ARG A 56 2.39 -1.07 -19.54
N ASN A 57 2.04 -1.06 -18.25
CA ASN A 57 1.85 0.20 -17.50
C ASN A 57 3.16 1.01 -17.41
N TRP A 58 4.31 0.34 -17.30
CA TRP A 58 5.61 1.02 -17.35
C TRP A 58 5.84 1.68 -18.71
N ALA A 59 5.57 0.99 -19.82
CA ALA A 59 5.68 1.55 -21.16
C ALA A 59 4.72 2.75 -21.35
N ASP A 60 3.47 2.64 -20.88
CA ASP A 60 2.51 3.73 -20.91
C ASP A 60 2.98 4.94 -20.10
N PHE A 61 3.58 4.70 -18.93
CA PHE A 61 4.17 5.76 -18.11
C PHE A 61 5.34 6.46 -18.81
N GLN A 62 6.17 5.73 -19.57
CA GLN A 62 7.28 6.32 -20.34
C GLN A 62 6.79 7.23 -21.49
N ASN A 63 5.50 7.20 -21.85
CA ASN A 63 4.94 8.10 -22.86
C ASN A 63 4.73 9.53 -22.33
N TYR A 64 4.69 9.74 -21.01
CA TYR A 64 4.64 11.08 -20.44
C TYR A 64 5.98 11.79 -20.59
N LYS A 65 5.98 13.01 -21.13
CA LYS A 65 7.17 13.84 -21.34
C LYS A 65 7.05 15.20 -20.67
N ASP A 66 8.20 15.80 -20.42
CA ASP A 66 8.36 17.18 -19.98
C ASP A 66 7.43 17.54 -18.79
N LYS A 67 6.68 18.65 -18.92
CA LYS A 67 5.82 19.20 -17.87
C LYS A 67 4.73 18.24 -17.39
N THR A 68 4.27 17.31 -18.23
CA THR A 68 3.26 16.33 -17.85
C THR A 68 3.85 15.30 -16.90
N LEU A 69 5.07 14.82 -17.18
CA LEU A 69 5.78 13.91 -16.29
C LEU A 69 6.06 14.56 -14.94
N ASP A 70 6.53 15.81 -14.93
CA ASP A 70 6.75 16.58 -13.70
C ASP A 70 5.46 16.71 -12.87
N SER A 71 4.32 16.96 -13.52
CA SER A 71 3.03 17.07 -12.84
C SER A 71 2.59 15.74 -12.23
N VAL A 72 2.77 14.62 -12.93
CA VAL A 72 2.47 13.27 -12.41
C VAL A 72 3.34 12.95 -11.20
N ILE A 73 4.64 13.25 -11.28
CA ILE A 73 5.58 13.03 -10.16
C ILE A 73 5.22 13.91 -8.97
N ALA A 74 4.90 15.19 -9.18
CA ALA A 74 4.54 16.12 -8.12
C ALA A 74 3.27 15.68 -7.38
N VAL A 75 2.20 15.35 -8.11
CA VAL A 75 0.93 14.88 -7.52
C VAL A 75 1.14 13.58 -6.74
N THR A 76 1.90 12.64 -7.30
CA THR A 76 2.18 11.36 -6.63
C THR A 76 3.02 11.59 -5.37
N THR A 77 4.05 12.43 -5.44
CA THR A 77 4.89 12.79 -4.28
C THR A 77 4.06 13.41 -3.15
N ALA A 78 3.17 14.35 -3.49
CA ALA A 78 2.30 14.99 -2.51
C ALA A 78 1.38 13.98 -1.81
N LYS A 79 0.77 13.05 -2.57
CA LYS A 79 -0.10 12.01 -2.01
C LYS A 79 0.61 11.07 -1.03
N PHE A 80 1.89 10.76 -1.29
CA PHE A 80 2.67 9.86 -0.44
C PHE A 80 3.54 10.58 0.61
N ALA A 81 3.49 11.91 0.68
CA ALA A 81 4.35 12.70 1.56
C ALA A 81 4.16 12.33 3.05
N LEU A 82 2.93 12.11 3.50
CA LEU A 82 2.62 11.74 4.89
C LEU A 82 3.20 10.38 5.29
N PHE A 83 3.41 9.46 4.33
CA PHE A 83 4.08 8.18 4.59
C PHE A 83 5.60 8.32 4.77
N ASN A 84 6.17 9.51 4.63
CA ASN A 84 7.57 9.78 4.98
C ASN A 84 7.75 10.25 6.44
N ILE A 85 6.65 10.47 7.17
CA ILE A 85 6.71 10.78 8.60
C ILE A 85 7.07 9.50 9.35
N GLN A 86 8.11 9.55 10.20
CA GLN A 86 8.66 8.37 10.87
C GLN A 86 7.60 7.59 11.67
N SER A 87 6.69 8.27 12.37
CA SER A 87 5.59 7.62 13.11
C SER A 87 4.63 6.85 12.19
N VAL A 88 4.31 7.40 11.01
CA VAL A 88 3.45 6.74 10.01
C VAL A 88 4.19 5.55 9.38
N MET A 89 5.48 5.70 9.09
CA MET A 89 6.31 4.60 8.62
C MET A 89 6.34 3.46 9.63
N ASP A 90 6.53 3.76 10.91
CA ASP A 90 6.57 2.78 11.98
C ASP A 90 5.23 2.08 12.20
N LEU A 91 4.12 2.79 12.05
CA LEU A 91 2.78 2.20 12.11
C LEU A 91 2.50 1.27 10.92
N THR A 92 2.98 1.61 9.73
CA THR A 92 2.63 0.92 8.48
C THR A 92 3.71 -0.03 7.95
N LYS A 93 4.82 -0.20 8.67
CA LYS A 93 5.95 -1.04 8.23
C LYS A 93 5.65 -2.53 8.14
N ARG A 94 4.71 -3.03 8.94
CA ARG A 94 4.37 -4.46 9.02
C ARG A 94 2.90 -4.64 9.35
N ASP A 95 2.26 -5.56 8.63
CA ASP A 95 0.93 -6.04 9.00
C ASP A 95 1.03 -7.01 10.19
N THR A 96 0.40 -6.63 11.29
CA THR A 96 0.31 -7.41 12.54
C THR A 96 -1.13 -7.57 13.02
N LEU A 97 -2.12 -7.10 12.25
CA LEU A 97 -3.51 -7.06 12.69
C LEU A 97 -4.22 -8.41 12.54
N ASP A 98 -3.71 -9.25 11.63
CA ASP A 98 -4.24 -10.58 11.29
C ASP A 98 -5.77 -10.60 11.13
N MET A 99 -6.29 -9.62 10.37
CA MET A 99 -7.74 -9.35 10.25
C MET A 99 -8.57 -10.57 9.84
N LYS A 100 -7.96 -11.56 9.18
CA LYS A 100 -8.63 -12.80 8.76
C LYS A 100 -9.06 -13.69 9.92
N THR A 101 -8.51 -13.49 11.11
CA THR A 101 -8.90 -14.26 12.29
C THR A 101 -10.10 -13.65 12.99
N TRP A 102 -10.41 -12.36 12.78
CA TRP A 102 -11.45 -11.66 13.53
C TRP A 102 -12.86 -12.22 13.31
N GLY A 103 -13.10 -12.91 12.19
CA GLY A 103 -14.35 -13.63 11.92
C GLY A 103 -14.38 -15.08 12.40
N GLN A 104 -13.31 -15.59 13.01
CA GLN A 104 -13.12 -16.99 13.37
C GLN A 104 -12.79 -17.19 14.86
N GLU A 105 -12.15 -16.22 15.49
CA GLU A 105 -11.83 -16.19 16.92
C GLU A 105 -12.31 -14.88 17.56
N LYS A 106 -12.46 -14.89 18.89
CA LYS A 106 -12.89 -13.71 19.64
C LYS A 106 -11.75 -12.70 19.69
N SER A 107 -11.92 -11.59 18.97
CA SER A 107 -10.96 -10.50 18.90
C SER A 107 -11.61 -9.17 19.30
N MET A 108 -10.83 -8.27 19.88
CA MET A 108 -11.24 -6.90 20.20
C MET A 108 -10.18 -5.93 19.68
N VAL A 109 -10.62 -4.90 18.96
CA VAL A 109 -9.73 -3.88 18.38
C VAL A 109 -10.22 -2.51 18.80
N TYR A 110 -9.31 -1.73 19.37
CA TYR A 110 -9.56 -0.33 19.75
C TYR A 110 -8.80 0.58 18.80
N LEU A 111 -9.51 1.55 18.23
CA LEU A 111 -8.92 2.57 17.37
C LEU A 111 -9.15 3.93 18.05
N VAL A 112 -8.07 4.54 18.54
CA VAL A 112 -8.11 5.87 19.16
C VAL A 112 -7.76 6.90 18.10
N ILE A 113 -8.73 7.71 17.72
CA ILE A 113 -8.59 8.75 16.70
C ILE A 113 -8.76 10.11 17.39
N PRO A 114 -7.80 11.04 17.25
CA PRO A 114 -8.00 12.42 17.69
C PRO A 114 -9.16 13.07 16.93
N ASP A 115 -10.07 13.70 17.66
CA ASP A 115 -11.24 14.43 17.14
C ASP A 115 -10.85 15.78 16.51
N ASN A 116 -9.79 16.41 17.02
CA ASN A 116 -9.38 17.76 16.66
C ASN A 116 -8.32 17.85 15.54
N ASP A 117 -7.73 16.73 15.10
CA ASP A 117 -6.65 16.71 14.11
C ASP A 117 -6.97 15.79 12.92
N SER A 118 -7.22 16.40 11.76
CA SER A 118 -7.53 15.68 10.52
C SER A 118 -6.30 15.16 9.77
N THR A 119 -5.07 15.52 10.18
CA THR A 119 -3.82 15.24 9.46
C THR A 119 -3.66 13.76 9.12
N PHE A 120 -4.06 12.87 10.04
CA PHE A 120 -3.89 11.43 9.90
C PHE A 120 -5.21 10.67 9.67
N ARG A 121 -6.32 11.37 9.34
CA ARG A 121 -7.64 10.74 9.09
C ARG A 121 -7.58 9.68 7.98
N PHE A 122 -6.64 9.80 7.04
CA PHE A 122 -6.45 8.78 6.00
C PHE A 122 -6.05 7.39 6.58
N LEU A 123 -5.40 7.33 7.75
CA LEU A 123 -5.00 6.06 8.37
C LEU A 123 -6.20 5.29 8.92
N SER A 124 -7.14 5.99 9.57
CA SER A 124 -8.39 5.37 10.03
C SER A 124 -9.25 4.94 8.84
N ALA A 125 -9.39 5.81 7.83
CA ALA A 125 -10.10 5.46 6.60
C ALA A 125 -9.49 4.23 5.89
N LEU A 126 -8.16 4.16 5.80
CA LEU A 126 -7.44 3.01 5.25
C LEU A 126 -7.66 1.75 6.09
N PHE A 127 -7.65 1.87 7.41
CA PHE A 127 -7.94 0.76 8.32
C PHE A 127 -9.34 0.20 8.10
N PHE A 128 -10.39 1.04 8.12
CA PHE A 128 -11.76 0.59 7.93
C PHE A 128 -11.98 -0.02 6.55
N SER A 129 -11.47 0.62 5.50
CA SER A 129 -11.55 0.10 4.13
C SER A 129 -10.92 -1.30 4.03
N THR A 130 -9.73 -1.47 4.62
CA THR A 130 -9.01 -2.75 4.61
C THR A 130 -9.74 -3.82 5.42
N ALA A 131 -10.23 -3.47 6.61
CA ALA A 131 -10.97 -4.38 7.48
C ALA A 131 -12.25 -4.87 6.82
N PHE A 132 -13.09 -3.97 6.30
CA PHE A 132 -14.34 -4.33 5.65
C PHE A 132 -14.11 -5.13 4.37
N GLN A 133 -13.19 -4.70 3.51
CA GLN A 133 -12.88 -5.47 2.29
C GLN A 133 -12.35 -6.87 2.62
N THR A 134 -11.51 -7.00 3.65
CA THR A 134 -10.93 -8.29 4.03
C THR A 134 -12.01 -9.23 4.59
N LEU A 135 -12.81 -8.75 5.53
CA LEU A 135 -13.83 -9.55 6.21
C LEU A 135 -14.99 -9.91 5.28
N THR A 136 -15.49 -8.97 4.47
CA THR A 136 -16.56 -9.24 3.50
C THR A 136 -16.09 -10.24 2.45
N ARG A 137 -14.89 -10.04 1.88
CA ARG A 137 -14.33 -11.00 0.91
C ARG A 137 -14.15 -12.38 1.51
N GLN A 138 -13.73 -12.47 2.77
CA GLN A 138 -13.60 -13.75 3.47
C GLN A 138 -14.97 -14.41 3.68
N ALA A 139 -15.99 -13.64 4.07
CA ALA A 139 -17.35 -14.16 4.18
C ALA A 139 -17.83 -14.76 2.86
N ASP A 140 -17.69 -14.01 1.76
CA ASP A 140 -18.18 -14.42 0.44
C ASP A 140 -17.42 -15.62 -0.14
N ILE A 141 -16.09 -15.60 -0.08
CA ILE A 141 -15.24 -16.59 -0.74
C ILE A 141 -15.04 -17.84 0.12
N ASP A 142 -14.77 -17.66 1.42
CA ASP A 142 -14.33 -18.76 2.28
C ASP A 142 -15.52 -19.37 3.06
N PHE A 143 -16.57 -18.60 3.35
CA PHE A 143 -17.68 -19.02 4.21
C PHE A 143 -19.09 -18.89 3.60
N LYS A 144 -19.18 -18.77 2.26
CA LYS A 144 -20.45 -18.79 1.51
C LYS A 144 -21.45 -17.69 1.93
N GLY A 145 -20.94 -16.51 2.25
CA GLY A 145 -21.72 -15.29 2.49
C GLY A 145 -21.79 -14.83 3.95
N GLN A 146 -21.27 -15.59 4.91
CA GLN A 146 -21.26 -15.15 6.32
C GLN A 146 -20.06 -15.70 7.11
N LEU A 147 -19.41 -14.84 7.91
CA LEU A 147 -18.33 -15.26 8.81
C LEU A 147 -18.85 -16.17 9.95
N PRO A 148 -18.04 -17.14 10.43
CA PRO A 148 -18.40 -18.01 11.56
C PRO A 148 -18.76 -17.25 12.84
N LEU A 149 -18.03 -16.18 13.14
CA LEU A 149 -18.31 -15.25 14.23
C LEU A 149 -18.71 -13.90 13.66
N HIS A 150 -19.80 -13.34 14.19
CA HIS A 150 -20.30 -12.03 13.79
C HIS A 150 -19.35 -10.93 14.27
N VAL A 151 -18.79 -10.16 13.35
CA VAL A 151 -17.97 -8.99 13.65
C VAL A 151 -18.86 -7.76 13.81
N ARG A 152 -18.80 -7.10 14.96
CA ARG A 152 -19.51 -5.83 15.22
C ARG A 152 -18.51 -4.68 15.24
N VAL A 153 -18.93 -3.55 14.68
CA VAL A 153 -18.13 -2.34 14.62
C VAL A 153 -18.92 -1.24 15.33
N TYR A 154 -18.35 -0.71 16.40
CA TYR A 154 -18.90 0.43 17.12
C TYR A 154 -18.12 1.66 16.69
N LEU A 155 -18.76 2.54 15.93
CA LEU A 155 -18.16 3.75 15.40
C LEU A 155 -18.75 4.94 16.15
N ASP A 156 -17.91 5.63 16.90
CA ASP A 156 -18.22 6.95 17.40
C ASP A 156 -17.86 7.99 16.33
N GLU A 157 -18.62 9.09 16.26
CA GLU A 157 -18.44 10.17 15.28
C GLU A 157 -18.28 9.71 13.80
N PHE A 158 -19.09 8.78 13.31
CA PHE A 158 -18.94 8.24 11.95
C PHE A 158 -18.91 9.29 10.83
N ALA A 159 -19.56 10.46 11.01
CA ALA A 159 -19.52 11.55 10.03
C ALA A 159 -18.10 12.12 9.81
N ASN A 160 -17.19 11.87 10.76
CA ASN A 160 -15.79 12.25 10.74
C ASN A 160 -14.88 11.16 10.13
N ILE A 161 -15.41 10.06 9.60
CA ILE A 161 -14.63 8.93 9.07
C ILE A 161 -14.80 8.80 7.56
#